data_AF-A0A966MPM4-F1
#
_entry.id   AF-A0A966MPM4-F1
#
_cell.length_a   1.000
_cell.length_b   1.000
_cell.length_c   1.000
_cell.angle_alpha   90.00
_cell.angle_beta   90.00
_cell.angle_gamma   90.00
#
_symmetry.space_group_name_H-M   'P 1'
#
loop_
_entity.id
_entity.type
_entity.pdbx_description
1 polymer ?
#
loop_
_entity_poly.entity_id
_entity_poly.type
_entity_poly.pdbx_seq_one_letter_code
_entity_poly.pdbx_strand_id
1 'polypeptide(L)' 'MPQMGESIAEGTVSRWLKKVGDSVKRDEPIFEISTDKVDAEIPSPSAGVLMEI' A
#
# COMPACT_ATOMS: atom_id res chain seq x y z
N MET A 1 11.04 10.10 -14.19
CA MET A 1 10.68 10.10 -12.76
C MET A 1 9.25 10.57 -12.63
N PRO A 2 8.25 9.68 -12.49
CA PRO A 2 6.91 10.11 -12.15
C PRO A 2 6.89 10.49 -10.67
N GLN A 3 6.31 11.67 -10.40
CA GLN A 3 6.14 12.20 -9.06
C GLN A 3 5.27 11.22 -8.26
N MET A 4 5.83 10.69 -7.17
CA MET A 4 5.07 10.06 -6.10
C MET A 4 4.22 11.13 -5.41
N GLY A 5 3.21 11.65 -6.11
CA GLY A 5 1.98 12.18 -5.49
C GLY A 5 1.04 10.98 -5.34
N GLU A 6 0.35 10.76 -4.24
CA GLU A 6 -0.16 11.67 -3.24
C GLU A 6 -0.29 10.90 -1.93
N SER A 7 -0.03 11.60 -0.82
CA SER A 7 -0.62 11.29 0.48
C SER A 7 -0.36 9.89 1.03
N ILE A 8 0.83 9.68 1.60
CA ILE A 8 0.88 8.91 2.86
C ILE A 8 0.22 9.85 3.89
N ALA A 9 -1.11 9.90 3.87
CA ALA A 9 -1.88 10.47 4.97
C ALA A 9 -1.39 9.75 6.23
N GLU A 10 -1.16 10.50 7.31
CA GLU A 10 -0.59 10.08 8.60
C GLU A 10 -1.41 8.96 9.28
N GLY A 11 -1.46 7.79 8.66
CA GLY A 11 -2.07 6.56 9.14
C GLY A 11 -0.96 5.62 9.56
N THR A 12 -1.14 4.97 10.70
CA THR A 12 -0.21 3.93 11.13
C THR A 12 -0.50 2.69 10.30
N VAL A 13 0.53 2.08 9.69
CA VAL A 13 0.34 0.80 9.01
C VAL A 13 -0.06 -0.23 10.05
N SER A 14 -1.31 -0.68 9.97
CA SER A 14 -1.89 -1.66 10.89
C SER A 14 -1.34 -3.05 10.55
N ARG A 15 -1.36 -3.38 9.25
CA ARG A 15 -0.94 -4.70 8.78
C ARG A 15 -0.50 -4.71 7.33
N TRP A 16 0.60 -5.41 7.08
CA TRP A 16 1.03 -5.80 5.74
C TRP A 16 0.31 -7.08 5.29
N LEU A 17 -0.41 -7.00 4.18
CA LEU A 17 -1.05 -8.16 3.53
C LEU A 17 -0.09 -8.84 2.54
N LYS A 18 0.93 -8.10 2.08
CA LYS A 18 1.98 -8.55 1.15
C LYS A 18 3.36 -8.38 1.75
N LYS A 19 4.29 -9.23 1.32
CA LYS A 19 5.70 -9.16 1.73
C LYS A 19 6.58 -8.60 0.61
N VAL A 20 7.76 -8.09 0.98
CA VAL A 20 8.83 -7.81 0.02
C VAL A 20 9.13 -9.10 -0.75
N GLY A 21 9.13 -9.02 -2.07
CA GLY A 21 9.32 -10.12 -3.00
C GLY A 21 8.03 -10.74 -3.52
N ASP A 22 6.86 -10.41 -2.95
CA ASP A 22 5.59 -10.92 -3.49
C ASP A 22 5.16 -10.18 -4.76
N SER A 23 4.58 -10.95 -5.69
CA SER A 23 3.88 -10.39 -6.83
C SER A 23 2.53 -9.79 -6.39
N VAL A 24 2.28 -8.56 -6.82
CA VAL A 24 1.02 -7.84 -6.64
C VAL A 24 0.44 -7.52 -8.01
N LYS A 25 -0.89 -7.60 -8.15
CA LYS A 25 -1.61 -7.16 -9.34
C LYS A 25 -2.09 -5.73 -9.19
N ARG A 26 -2.42 -5.08 -10.31
CA ARG A 26 -3.13 -3.79 -10.28
C ARG A 26 -4.45 -3.98 -9.53
N ASP A 27 -4.80 -3.01 -8.70
CA ASP A 27 -5.99 -3.00 -7.84
C ASP A 27 -5.98 -4.08 -6.74
N GLU A 28 -4.84 -4.75 -6.49
CA GLU A 28 -4.72 -5.73 -5.42
C GLU A 28 -4.32 -5.05 -4.09
N PRO A 29 -5.02 -5.29 -2.98
CA PRO A 29 -4.71 -4.69 -1.68
C PRO A 29 -3.35 -5.19 -1.15
N ILE A 30 -2.48 -4.24 -0.79
CA ILE A 30 -1.09 -4.53 -0.36
C ILE A 30 -0.96 -4.43 1.17
N PHE A 31 -1.55 -3.40 1.77
CA PHE A 31 -1.48 -3.12 3.19
C PHE A 31 -2.69 -2.33 3.65
N GLU A 32 -2.95 -2.39 4.95
CA GLU A 32 -4.04 -1.69 5.62
C GLU A 32 -3.44 -0.59 6.50
N ILE A 33 -3.97 0.63 6.36
CA ILE A 33 -3.64 1.76 7.23
C ILE A 33 -4.81 2.05 8.16
N SER A 34 -4.51 2.23 9.43
CA SER A 34 -5.47 2.72 10.41
C SER A 34 -5.25 4.21 10.62
N THR A 35 -6.29 5.00 10.36
CA THR A 35 -6.31 6.43 10.66
C THR A 35 -7.15 6.69 11.90
N ASP A 36 -7.02 7.88 12.51
CA ASP A 36 -7.78 8.30 13.70
C ASP A 36 -9.30 8.05 13.60
N LYS A 37 -9.85 8.05 12.37
CA LYS A 37 -11.29 7.95 12.14
C LYS A 37 -11.77 6.66 11.49
N VAL A 38 -10.98 6.03 10.63
CA VAL A 38 -11.36 4.81 9.88
C VAL A 38 -10.13 4.03 9.40
N ASP A 39 -10.30 2.73 9.21
CA ASP A 39 -9.33 1.87 8.52
C ASP A 39 -9.54 1.95 7.01
N ALA A 40 -8.44 1.99 6.26
CA ALA A 40 -8.45 2.04 4.79
C ALA A 40 -7.44 1.06 4.21
N GLU A 41 -7.85 0.32 3.18
CA GLU A 41 -6.99 -0.59 2.43
C GLU A 41 -6.35 0.14 1.25
N ILE A 42 -5.04 -0.02 1.08
CA ILE A 42 -4.31 0.58 -0.04
C ILE A 42 -4.11 -0.45 -1.16
N PRO A 43 -4.78 -0.28 -2.31
CA PRO A 43 -4.59 -1.13 -3.48
C PRO A 43 -3.32 -0.73 -4.26
N SER A 44 -2.76 -1.71 -4.97
CA SER A 44 -1.60 -1.47 -5.83
C SER A 44 -1.96 -0.64 -7.07
N PRO A 45 -1.23 0.45 -7.36
CA PRO A 45 -1.45 1.25 -8.57
C PRO A 45 -1.05 0.51 -9.86
N SER A 46 -0.25 -0.56 -9.76
CA SER A 46 0.19 -1.35 -10.92
C SER A 46 0.56 -2.78 -10.54
N ALA A 47 0.51 -3.68 -11.52
CA ALA A 47 1.01 -5.04 -11.34
C ALA A 47 2.54 -5.04 -11.31
N GLY A 48 3.15 -5.75 -10.36
CA GLY A 48 4.60 -5.76 -10.17
C GLY A 48 5.02 -6.66 -9.01
N VAL A 49 6.26 -6.46 -8.54
CA VAL A 49 6.81 -7.15 -7.38
C VAL A 49 7.09 -6.12 -6.30
N LEU A 50 6.68 -6.40 -5.07
CA LEU A 50 6.98 -5.53 -3.93
C LEU A 50 8.49 -5.56 -3.67
N MET A 51 9.20 -4.45 -3.87
CA MET A 51 10.67 -4.44 -3.74
C MET A 51 11.16 -4.01 -2.36
N GLU A 52 10.38 -3.19 -1.64
CA GLU A 52 10.72 -2.72 -0.29
C GLU A 52 9.43 -2.33 0.47
N ILE A 53 9.49 -2.33 1.81
CA ILE A 53 8.40 -2.02 2.76
C ILE A 53 8.89 -0.94 3.72
#